data_AF-A0A2K4X480-F1
#
_entry.id   AF-A0A2K4X480-F1
#
_cell.length_a   1.000
_cell.length_b   1.000
_cell.length_c   1.000
_cell.angle_alpha   90.00
_cell.angle_beta   90.00
_cell.angle_gamma   90.00
#
_symmetry.space_group_name_H-M   'P 1'
#
loop_
_entity.id
_entity.type
_entity.pdbx_description
1 polymer ?
#
loop_
_entity_poly.entity_id
_entity_poly.type
_entity_poly.pdbx_seq_one_letter_code
_entity_poly.pdbx_strand_id
1 'polypeptide(L)'
;MDNAEAIASELPSSIPFELPASSLDALRFSNPLEAKLAIATQLGYPLSRLTSAQMVEIDRLLAETLDKKTVLTRMRMAFATPNSQKASGAGDDSCTEK
;
A
#
# COMPACT_ATOMS: atom_id res chain seq x y z
N MET A 1 1.66 54.24 -33.30
CA MET A 1 3.04 53.98 -32.88
C MET A 1 3.04 53.86 -31.36
N ASP A 2 2.55 52.72 -30.88
CA ASP A 2 3.34 51.67 -30.20
C ASP A 2 3.85 52.15 -28.84
N ASN A 3 3.17 51.75 -27.76
CA ASN A 3 3.94 51.32 -26.60
C ASN A 3 3.19 50.22 -25.87
N ALA A 4 3.67 49.02 -26.14
CA ALA A 4 3.18 47.76 -25.63
C ALA A 4 3.41 47.67 -24.13
N GLU A 5 2.31 47.44 -23.40
CA GLU A 5 2.14 46.27 -22.54
C GLU A 5 3.46 45.62 -22.05
N ALA A 6 4.06 46.20 -21.02
CA ALA A 6 5.05 45.51 -20.19
C ALA A 6 4.30 44.79 -19.07
N ILE A 7 3.58 43.72 -19.43
CA ILE A 7 3.17 42.71 -18.46
C ILE A 7 4.45 42.03 -17.96
N ALA A 8 4.88 42.43 -16.77
CA ALA A 8 5.93 41.74 -16.04
C ALA A 8 5.53 40.27 -15.89
N SER A 9 6.28 39.38 -16.55
CA SER A 9 6.27 37.94 -16.31
C SER A 9 6.71 37.68 -14.87
N GLU A 10 5.80 37.83 -13.93
CA GLU A 10 5.91 37.28 -12.59
C GLU A 10 5.71 35.76 -12.75
N LEU A 11 6.81 35.03 -12.86
CA LEU A 11 6.82 33.58 -12.75
C LEU A 11 6.00 33.21 -11.50
N PRO A 12 4.95 32.38 -11.59
CA PRO A 12 4.20 32.01 -10.41
C PRO A 12 5.16 31.29 -9.46
N SER A 13 5.44 31.96 -8.34
CA SER A 13 6.17 31.40 -7.20
C SER A 13 5.60 30.01 -6.93
N SER A 14 6.45 28.98 -7.07
CA SER A 14 6.08 27.57 -6.93
C SER A 14 5.31 27.37 -5.63
N ILE A 15 3.98 27.34 -5.73
CA ILE A 15 3.12 27.00 -4.61
C ILE A 15 3.40 25.51 -4.34
N PRO A 16 3.85 25.13 -3.12
CA PRO A 16 3.95 23.73 -2.76
C PRO A 16 2.59 23.08 -3.03
N PHE A 17 2.58 21.91 -3.65
CA PHE A 17 1.35 21.18 -3.94
C PHE A 17 0.70 20.77 -2.60
N GLU A 18 -0.12 21.64 -2.02
CA GLU A 18 -0.96 21.34 -0.87
C GLU A 18 -2.05 20.40 -1.36
N LEU A 19 -1.77 19.11 -1.25
CA LEU A 19 -2.75 18.08 -1.52
C LEU A 19 -3.92 18.30 -0.55
N PRO A 20 -5.15 18.56 -1.04
CA PRO A 20 -6.28 18.82 -0.15
C PRO A 20 -6.49 17.63 0.76
N ALA A 21 -6.70 17.86 2.06
CA ALA A 21 -6.87 16.82 3.08
C ALA A 21 -7.91 15.75 2.69
N SER A 22 -8.91 16.12 1.89
CA SER A 22 -9.92 15.26 1.29
C SER A 22 -9.34 14.10 0.45
N SER A 23 -8.16 14.29 -0.13
CA SER A 23 -7.43 13.26 -0.87
C SER A 23 -6.91 12.16 0.06
N LEU A 24 -6.58 12.53 1.30
CA LEU A 24 -6.10 11.62 2.34
C LEU A 24 -7.26 10.87 2.98
N ASP A 25 -8.43 11.50 3.14
CA ASP A 25 -9.66 10.79 3.51
C ASP A 25 -10.07 9.74 2.46
N ALA A 26 -9.85 10.00 1.16
CA ALA A 26 -10.06 9.00 0.11
C ALA A 26 -9.14 7.76 0.25
N LEU A 27 -8.02 7.90 0.98
CA LEU A 27 -7.09 6.81 1.32
C LEU A 27 -7.53 6.01 2.56
N ARG A 28 -8.59 6.37 3.27
CA ARG A 28 -9.18 5.56 4.35
C ARG A 28 -10.45 4.83 3.92
N PHE A 29 -10.72 3.70 4.57
CA PHE A 29 -12.01 3.04 4.51
C PHE A 29 -13.02 3.79 5.39
N SER A 30 -14.25 3.92 4.92
CA SER A 30 -15.32 4.61 5.64
C SER A 30 -15.78 3.81 6.85
N ASN A 31 -15.70 2.48 6.75
CA ASN A 31 -16.08 1.56 7.82
C ASN A 31 -15.30 0.23 7.73
N PRO A 32 -15.26 -0.57 8.81
CA PRO A 32 -14.56 -1.85 8.83
C PRO A 32 -15.12 -2.88 7.82
N LEU A 33 -16.41 -2.80 7.51
CA LEU A 33 -17.05 -3.71 6.54
C LEU A 33 -16.54 -3.45 5.12
N GLU A 34 -16.41 -2.18 4.73
CA GLU A 34 -15.84 -1.74 3.45
C GLU A 34 -14.37 -2.20 3.34
N ALA A 35 -13.63 -2.11 4.44
CA ALA A 35 -12.26 -2.62 4.51
C ALA A 35 -12.21 -4.14 4.27
N LYS A 36 -13.07 -4.91 4.95
CA LYS A 36 -13.17 -6.36 4.76
C LYS A 36 -13.51 -6.74 3.31
N LEU A 37 -14.47 -6.03 2.70
CA LEU A 37 -14.84 -6.24 1.30
C LEU A 37 -13.65 -5.96 0.37
N ALA A 38 -12.96 -4.82 0.56
CA ALA A 38 -11.80 -4.48 -0.24
C ALA A 38 -10.66 -5.49 -0.09
N ILE A 39 -10.42 -6.02 1.12
CA ILE A 39 -9.44 -7.09 1.34
C ILE A 39 -9.85 -8.36 0.58
N ALA A 40 -11.12 -8.76 0.64
CA ALA A 40 -11.62 -9.92 -0.11
C ALA A 40 -11.43 -9.75 -1.62
N THR A 41 -11.74 -8.55 -2.14
CA THR A 41 -11.50 -8.19 -3.54
C THR A 41 -10.02 -8.25 -3.89
N GLN A 42 -9.14 -7.77 -3.01
CA GLN A 42 -7.69 -7.76 -3.25
C GLN A 42 -7.10 -9.17 -3.25
N LEU A 43 -7.54 -10.02 -2.32
CA LEU A 43 -7.12 -11.43 -2.23
C LEU A 43 -7.69 -12.29 -3.37
N GLY A 44 -8.80 -11.86 -3.99
CA GLY A 44 -9.47 -12.59 -5.06
C GLY A 44 -10.32 -13.78 -4.58
N TYR A 45 -10.54 -13.89 -3.27
CA TYR A 45 -11.38 -14.93 -2.67
C TYR A 45 -12.05 -14.43 -1.38
N PRO A 46 -13.19 -15.02 -0.97
CA PRO A 46 -13.94 -14.53 0.19
C PRO A 46 -13.18 -14.76 1.50
N LEU A 47 -13.30 -13.81 2.44
CA LEU A 47 -12.66 -13.87 3.76
C LEU A 47 -13.10 -15.09 4.59
N SER A 48 -14.22 -15.74 4.25
CA SER A 48 -14.68 -16.98 4.89
C SER A 48 -13.72 -18.16 4.67
N ARG A 49 -12.80 -18.06 3.71
CA ARG A 49 -11.71 -19.04 3.52
C ARG A 49 -10.57 -18.86 4.51
N LEU A 50 -10.54 -17.75 5.23
CA LEU A 50 -9.54 -17.47 6.25
C LEU A 50 -9.86 -18.26 7.53
N THR A 51 -8.80 -18.59 8.26
CA THR A 51 -8.95 -19.20 9.59
C THR A 51 -9.49 -18.16 10.59
N SER A 52 -10.11 -18.63 11.67
CA SER A 52 -10.60 -17.76 12.74
C SER A 52 -9.48 -16.88 13.33
N ALA A 53 -8.25 -17.41 13.42
CA ALA A 53 -7.09 -16.64 13.87
C ALA A 53 -6.75 -15.49 12.90
N GLN A 54 -6.77 -15.74 11.59
CA GLN A 54 -6.55 -14.71 10.57
C GLN A 54 -7.66 -13.66 10.57
N MET A 55 -8.92 -14.07 10.77
CA MET A 55 -10.04 -13.13 10.89
C MET A 55 -9.88 -12.21 12.12
N VAL A 56 -9.50 -12.75 13.28
CA VAL A 56 -9.26 -11.96 14.49
C VAL A 56 -8.13 -10.95 14.27
N GLU A 57 -7.06 -11.35 13.57
CA GLU A 57 -5.96 -10.43 13.26
C GLU A 57 -6.40 -9.30 12.31
N ILE A 58 -7.24 -9.60 11.32
CA ILE A 58 -7.84 -8.59 10.44
C ILE A 58 -8.73 -7.65 11.26
N ASP A 59 -9.61 -8.17 12.12
CA ASP A 59 -10.48 -7.35 12.95
C ASP A 59 -9.68 -6.44 13.89
N ARG A 60 -8.59 -6.94 14.48
CA ARG A 60 -7.66 -6.15 15.29
C ARG A 60 -6.99 -5.06 14.48
N LEU A 61 -6.52 -5.38 13.27
CA LEU A 61 -5.91 -4.40 12.38
C LEU A 61 -6.88 -3.29 11.98
N LEU A 62 -8.13 -3.63 11.68
CA LEU A 62 -9.16 -2.66 11.31
C LEU A 62 -9.61 -1.79 12.48
N ALA A 63 -9.52 -2.30 13.71
CA ALA A 63 -9.71 -1.51 14.92
C ALA A 63 -8.54 -0.55 15.18
N GLU A 64 -7.31 -0.93 14.81
CA GLU A 64 -6.12 -0.09 14.92
C GLU A 64 -6.07 1.00 13.84
N THR A 65 -6.38 0.64 12.59
CA THR A 65 -6.29 1.55 11.44
C THR A 65 -7.28 1.20 10.32
N LEU A 66 -7.88 2.23 9.73
CA LEU A 66 -8.70 2.12 8.51
C LEU A 66 -7.98 2.70 7.29
N ASP A 67 -6.67 2.90 7.36
CA ASP A 67 -5.87 3.38 6.23
C ASP A 67 -5.73 2.29 5.15
N LYS A 68 -6.23 2.56 3.93
CA LYS A 68 -6.25 1.61 2.82
C LYS A 68 -4.85 1.12 2.48
N LYS A 69 -3.88 2.03 2.43
CA LYS A 69 -2.50 1.68 2.07
C LYS A 69 -1.90 0.73 3.09
N THR A 70 -2.06 1.04 4.38
CA THR A 70 -1.55 0.25 5.49
C THR A 70 -2.21 -1.12 5.55
N VAL A 71 -3.55 -1.16 5.51
CA VAL A 71 -4.33 -2.40 5.56
C VAL A 71 -3.96 -3.31 4.39
N LEU A 72 -4.02 -2.81 3.15
CA LEU A 72 -3.72 -3.62 1.97
C LEU A 72 -2.26 -4.07 1.92
N THR A 73 -1.31 -3.26 2.42
CA THR A 73 0.10 -3.65 2.48
C THR A 73 0.33 -4.75 3.50
N ARG A 74 -0.20 -4.63 4.73
CA ARG A 74 -0.10 -5.70 5.74
C ARG A 74 -0.78 -6.97 5.28
N MET A 75 -1.96 -6.88 4.67
CA MET A 75 -2.66 -8.04 4.11
C MET A 75 -1.83 -8.69 3.02
N ARG A 76 -1.26 -7.92 2.09
CA ARG A 76 -0.35 -8.47 1.09
C ARG A 76 0.81 -9.20 1.76
N MET A 77 1.48 -8.62 2.74
CA MET A 77 2.59 -9.28 3.44
C MET A 77 2.18 -10.56 4.17
N ALA A 78 1.01 -10.56 4.82
CA ALA A 78 0.50 -11.71 5.55
C ALA A 78 0.07 -12.88 4.63
N PHE A 79 -0.40 -12.56 3.42
CA PHE A 79 -0.93 -13.53 2.47
C PHE A 79 -0.01 -13.82 1.25
N ALA A 80 1.09 -13.08 1.06
CA ALA A 80 1.96 -13.18 -0.12
C ALA A 80 2.98 -14.33 -0.10
N THR A 81 2.96 -15.25 0.87
CA THR A 81 3.91 -16.38 0.84
C THR A 81 3.22 -17.74 0.99
N PRO A 82 3.56 -18.64 0.07
CA PRO A 82 4.29 -19.84 0.48
C PRO A 82 5.74 -19.80 -0.04
N ASN A 83 6.68 -19.89 0.89
CA ASN A 83 8.05 -20.39 0.71
C ASN A 83 9.06 -19.56 -0.11
N SER A 84 9.69 -18.57 0.53
CA SER A 84 11.02 -18.06 0.14
C SER A 84 11.97 -17.99 1.35
N GLN A 85 11.95 -19.01 2.22
CA GLN A 85 13.09 -19.35 3.07
C GLN A 85 13.92 -20.42 2.35
N LYS A 86 14.50 -20.09 1.19
CA LYS A 86 15.55 -20.92 0.56
C LYS A 86 16.49 -20.05 -0.26
N ALA A 87 17.40 -19.35 0.42
CA ALA A 87 18.61 -18.79 -0.19
C ALA A 87 19.63 -18.40 0.90
N SER A 88 20.09 -19.38 1.68
CA SER A 88 21.31 -19.25 2.50
C SER A 88 21.86 -20.65 2.73
N GLY A 89 22.39 -21.21 1.65
CA GLY A 89 23.13 -22.47 1.62
C GLY A 89 23.99 -22.41 0.37
N ALA A 90 25.03 -21.57 0.42
CA ALA A 90 26.21 -21.72 -0.42
C ALA A 90 26.65 -23.20 -0.28
N GLY A 91 26.85 -23.97 -1.34
CA GLY A 91 27.59 -23.58 -2.53
C GLY A 91 29.08 -23.78 -2.27
N ASP A 92 29.50 -24.88 -1.67
CA ASP A 92 30.86 -25.41 -1.80
C ASP A 92 30.85 -26.56 -2.81
N ASP A 93 30.79 -26.21 -4.10
CA ASP A 93 31.25 -27.11 -5.15
C ASP A 93 32.79 -27.06 -5.14
N SER A 94 33.41 -27.82 -4.24
CA SER A 94 34.86 -28.03 -4.22
C SER A 94 35.22 -29.15 -5.19
N CYS A 95 35.11 -28.87 -6.49
CA CYS A 95 35.84 -29.63 -7.51
C CYS A 95 37.24 -29.02 -7.66
N THR A 96 38.20 -29.46 -6.84
CA THR A 96 39.62 -29.32 -7.19
C THR A 96 40.05 -30.59 -7.89
N GLU A 97 39.94 -30.54 -9.22
CA GLU A 97 40.52 -31.53 -10.11
C GLU A 97 42.05 -31.46 -10.06
N LYS A 98 42.64 -32.64 -10.28
CA LYS A 98 44.03 -33.07 -10.05
C LYS A 98 45.10 -32.29 -10.80
#